data_AF-A0A1Q8JGE8-F1
#
_entry.id   AF-A0A1Q8JGE8-F1
#
_cell.length_a   1.000
_cell.length_b   1.000
_cell.length_c   1.000
_cell.angle_alpha   90.00
_cell.angle_beta   90.00
_cell.angle_gamma   90.00
#
_symmetry.space_group_name_H-M   'P 1'
#
loop_
_entity.id
_entity.type
_entity.pdbx_description
1 polymer ?
#
loop_
_entity_poly.entity_id
_entity_poly.type
_entity_poly.pdbx_seq_one_letter_code
_entity_poly.pdbx_strand_id
1 'polypeptide(L)'
;MDPAHGRGDRPEDEFESIVAGWRSEGSVPDWPSDRAEPAESAPPSTPPSGDRPVHRPGPASEPEDDHYHPPEPPPLPRPGPPAVVGGGLILLGLLLCATPGLLGVGGTWPLPLGLVLIAAGLTWLMLRLWTPDRGDDPDPFDDGSRL
;
A
#
# COMPACT_ATOMS: atom_id res chain seq x y z
N MET A 1 -49.71 1.24 -10.58
CA MET A 1 -48.44 0.93 -9.88
C MET A 1 -47.66 -0.01 -10.76
N ASP A 2 -46.59 0.49 -11.40
CA ASP A 2 -45.74 -0.28 -12.31
C ASP A 2 -44.44 -0.65 -11.56
N PRO A 3 -44.13 -1.94 -11.31
CA PRO A 3 -42.99 -2.36 -10.51
C PRO A 3 -41.64 -2.40 -11.27
N ALA A 4 -41.55 -1.87 -12.49
CA ALA A 4 -40.39 -2.10 -13.36
C ALA A 4 -39.18 -1.15 -13.20
N HIS A 5 -39.17 -0.20 -12.26
CA HIS A 5 -38.12 0.83 -12.17
C HIS A 5 -37.06 0.59 -11.06
N GLY A 6 -36.95 -0.62 -10.49
CA GLY A 6 -36.10 -0.86 -9.31
C GLY A 6 -35.02 -1.94 -9.44
N ARG A 7 -34.71 -2.42 -10.66
CA ARG A 7 -33.73 -3.51 -10.87
C ARG A 7 -32.42 -3.05 -11.53
N GLY A 8 -32.27 -1.77 -11.85
CA GLY A 8 -31.06 -1.25 -12.51
C GLY A 8 -30.06 -0.58 -11.57
N ASP A 9 -30.46 -0.26 -10.34
CA ASP A 9 -29.69 0.62 -9.44
C ASP A 9 -28.96 -0.12 -8.31
N ARG A 10 -28.92 -1.46 -8.34
CA ARG A 10 -28.15 -2.20 -7.34
C ARG A 10 -26.69 -2.25 -7.79
N PRO A 11 -25.72 -2.02 -6.89
CA PRO A 11 -24.30 -2.01 -7.25
C PRO A 11 -23.84 -3.37 -7.83
N GLU A 12 -24.53 -4.45 -7.48
CA GLU A 12 -24.27 -5.79 -8.04
C GLU A 12 -24.63 -5.88 -9.53
N ASP A 13 -25.72 -5.21 -9.95
CA ASP A 13 -26.20 -5.23 -11.34
C ASP A 13 -25.27 -4.39 -12.26
N GLU A 14 -24.74 -3.27 -11.74
CA GLU A 14 -23.73 -2.45 -12.44
C GLU A 14 -22.42 -3.22 -12.63
N PHE A 15 -21.95 -3.89 -11.58
CA PHE A 15 -20.76 -4.73 -11.65
C PHE A 15 -20.92 -5.88 -12.65
N GLU A 16 -22.06 -6.56 -12.67
CA GLU A 16 -22.33 -7.62 -13.66
C GLU A 16 -22.30 -7.09 -15.10
N SER A 17 -22.78 -5.86 -15.34
CA SER A 17 -22.74 -5.24 -16.67
C SER A 17 -21.31 -4.96 -17.16
N ILE A 18 -20.43 -4.50 -16.25
CA ILE A 18 -19.02 -4.23 -16.53
C ILE A 18 -18.28 -5.53 -16.85
N VAL A 19 -18.51 -6.57 -16.04
CA VAL A 19 -17.89 -7.90 -16.25
C VAL A 19 -18.42 -8.53 -17.54
N ALA A 20 -19.71 -8.37 -17.87
CA ALA A 20 -20.29 -8.84 -19.12
C ALA A 20 -19.66 -8.16 -20.35
N GLY A 21 -19.40 -6.84 -20.26
CA GLY A 21 -18.64 -6.10 -21.26
C GLY A 21 -17.27 -6.73 -21.52
N TRP A 22 -16.47 -6.94 -20.46
CA TRP A 22 -15.13 -7.52 -20.59
C TRP A 22 -15.13 -8.96 -21.12
N ARG A 23 -16.12 -9.78 -20.76
CA ARG A 23 -16.27 -11.14 -21.32
C ARG A 23 -16.63 -11.10 -22.81
N SER A 24 -17.47 -10.16 -23.24
CA SER A 24 -17.83 -10.00 -24.65
C SER A 24 -16.65 -9.52 -25.50
N GLU A 25 -15.75 -8.75 -24.91
CA GLU A 25 -14.52 -8.23 -25.53
C GLU A 25 -13.37 -9.26 -25.52
N GLY A 26 -13.56 -10.42 -24.87
CA GLY A 26 -12.58 -11.51 -24.81
C GLY A 26 -11.39 -11.26 -23.87
N SER A 27 -11.49 -10.27 -22.98
CA SER A 27 -10.40 -9.82 -22.10
C SER A 27 -10.27 -10.63 -20.81
N VAL A 28 -11.19 -11.57 -20.54
CA VAL A 28 -11.25 -12.34 -19.29
C VAL A 28 -10.69 -13.75 -19.51
N PRO A 29 -9.56 -14.12 -18.88
CA PRO A 29 -9.08 -15.50 -18.88
C PRO A 29 -10.06 -16.44 -18.18
N ASP A 30 -10.29 -17.63 -18.74
CA ASP A 30 -11.08 -18.69 -18.09
C ASP A 30 -10.22 -19.36 -17.01
N TRP A 31 -10.39 -18.91 -15.77
CA TRP A 31 -9.69 -19.47 -14.62
C TRP A 31 -10.37 -20.77 -14.19
N PRO A 32 -9.62 -21.86 -13.94
CA PRO A 32 -10.19 -23.09 -13.45
C PRO A 32 -10.94 -22.81 -12.15
N SER A 33 -12.24 -23.06 -12.14
CA SER A 33 -13.05 -22.93 -10.94
C SER A 33 -12.69 -24.10 -10.03
N ASP A 34 -11.93 -23.84 -8.96
CA ASP A 34 -11.60 -24.80 -7.90
C ASP A 34 -12.84 -25.16 -7.06
N ARG A 35 -13.86 -25.72 -7.72
CA ARG A 35 -14.76 -26.65 -7.06
C ARG A 35 -14.18 -28.02 -7.33
N ALA A 36 -13.34 -28.48 -6.41
CA ALA A 36 -13.00 -29.88 -6.27
C ALA A 36 -14.33 -30.65 -6.07
N GLU A 37 -14.91 -31.13 -7.16
CA GLU A 37 -15.89 -32.21 -7.13
C GLU A 37 -15.20 -33.38 -6.38
N PRO A 38 -15.82 -33.96 -5.33
CA PRO A 38 -15.27 -35.13 -4.67
C PRO A 38 -15.01 -36.19 -5.74
N ALA A 39 -13.74 -36.55 -5.93
CA ALA A 39 -13.32 -37.50 -6.95
C ALA A 39 -13.99 -38.87 -6.69
N GLU A 40 -15.12 -39.11 -7.34
CA GLU A 40 -15.69 -40.44 -7.46
C GLU A 40 -14.76 -41.23 -8.39
N SER A 41 -14.15 -42.27 -7.82
CA SER A 41 -13.17 -43.15 -8.45
C SER A 41 -13.48 -43.51 -9.91
N ALA A 42 -12.72 -42.97 -10.84
CA ALA A 42 -12.62 -43.43 -12.22
C ALA A 42 -11.14 -43.65 -12.59
N PRO A 43 -10.81 -44.68 -13.41
CA PRO A 43 -9.43 -45.14 -13.62
C PRO A 43 -8.56 -44.10 -14.35
N PRO A 44 -7.22 -44.19 -14.23
CA PRO A 44 -6.32 -43.16 -14.75
C PRO A 44 -6.34 -43.15 -16.28
N SER A 45 -7.00 -42.15 -16.85
CA SER A 45 -6.83 -41.78 -18.27
C SER A 45 -5.48 -41.07 -18.42
N THR A 46 -4.60 -41.66 -19.21
CA THR A 46 -3.29 -41.11 -19.62
C THR A 46 -3.45 -39.68 -20.16
N PRO A 47 -2.72 -38.68 -19.63
CA PRO A 47 -2.76 -37.34 -20.20
C PRO A 47 -2.08 -37.32 -21.59
N PRO A 48 -2.57 -36.51 -22.55
CA PRO A 48 -1.93 -36.36 -23.85
C PRO A 48 -0.55 -35.73 -23.68
N SER A 49 0.43 -36.27 -24.41
CA SER A 49 1.78 -35.71 -24.57
C SER A 49 1.73 -34.31 -25.16
N GLY A 50 1.52 -33.32 -24.32
CA GLY A 50 1.86 -31.93 -24.57
C GLY A 50 3.28 -31.70 -24.07
N ASP A 51 4.13 -31.19 -24.97
CA ASP A 51 5.54 -30.89 -24.76
C ASP A 51 5.70 -29.76 -23.71
N ARG A 52 5.48 -30.09 -22.43
CA ARG A 52 5.92 -29.27 -21.30
C ARG A 52 7.37 -29.66 -21.03
N PRO A 53 8.32 -28.69 -20.96
CA PRO A 53 9.66 -28.99 -20.50
C PRO A 53 9.57 -29.53 -19.07
N VAL A 54 9.67 -30.86 -18.93
CA VAL A 54 9.71 -31.49 -17.63
C VAL A 54 11.11 -31.21 -17.09
N HIS A 55 11.22 -30.30 -16.13
CA HIS A 55 12.45 -30.12 -15.35
C HIS A 55 12.75 -31.46 -14.68
N ARG A 56 13.67 -32.24 -15.25
CA ARG A 56 14.21 -33.43 -14.61
C ARG A 56 15.27 -32.94 -13.62
N PRO A 57 15.12 -33.18 -12.30
CA PRO A 57 16.19 -32.87 -11.37
C PRO A 57 17.43 -33.67 -11.78
N GLY A 58 18.55 -32.97 -12.02
CA GLY A 58 19.86 -33.61 -12.08
C GLY A 58 20.22 -34.23 -10.72
N PRO A 59 21.30 -35.03 -10.62
CA PRO A 59 21.72 -35.60 -9.34
C PRO A 59 21.79 -34.50 -8.29
N ALA A 60 21.10 -34.71 -7.16
CA ALA A 60 21.06 -33.77 -6.06
C ALA A 60 22.50 -33.50 -5.59
N SER A 61 23.04 -32.36 -6.01
CA SER A 61 24.13 -31.74 -5.28
C SER A 61 23.48 -31.20 -4.03
N GLU A 62 23.93 -31.66 -2.87
CA GLU A 62 23.46 -31.17 -1.58
C GLU A 62 23.58 -29.63 -1.60
N PRO A 63 22.50 -28.87 -1.39
CA PRO A 63 22.60 -27.42 -1.36
C PRO A 63 23.30 -27.05 -0.05
N GLU A 64 24.62 -26.92 -0.10
CA GLU A 64 25.39 -26.27 0.94
C GLU A 64 24.95 -24.81 1.02
N ASP A 65 24.11 -24.50 2.01
CA ASP A 65 24.00 -23.24 2.74
C ASP A 65 24.03 -21.89 1.96
N ASP A 66 23.70 -21.88 0.67
CA ASP A 66 23.57 -20.66 -0.16
C ASP A 66 22.21 -19.97 0.09
N HIS A 67 21.90 -19.71 1.36
CA HIS A 67 20.75 -18.91 1.75
C HIS A 67 21.09 -17.43 1.65
N TYR A 68 20.25 -16.67 0.94
CA TYR A 68 20.39 -15.21 0.86
C TYR A 68 20.30 -14.61 2.27
N HIS A 69 21.42 -14.08 2.75
CA HIS A 69 21.46 -13.24 3.93
C HIS A 69 21.17 -11.80 3.50
N PRO A 70 19.98 -11.25 3.80
CA PRO A 70 19.73 -9.86 3.51
C PRO A 70 20.79 -9.02 4.22
N PRO A 71 21.37 -8.02 3.53
CA PRO A 71 22.30 -7.10 4.16
C PRO A 71 21.60 -6.43 5.33
N GLU A 72 22.35 -6.09 6.38
CA GLU A 72 21.79 -5.34 7.49
C GLU A 72 21.17 -4.04 6.97
N PRO A 73 19.94 -3.70 7.38
CA PRO A 73 19.26 -2.54 6.85
C PRO A 73 20.06 -1.28 7.20
N PRO A 74 20.15 -0.30 6.28
CA PRO A 74 20.78 0.97 6.57
C PRO A 74 20.12 1.63 7.79
N PRO A 75 20.90 2.36 8.62
CA PRO A 75 20.36 2.98 9.81
C PRO A 75 19.26 3.98 9.46
N LEU A 76 18.17 3.96 10.24
CA LEU A 76 17.05 4.87 10.02
C LEU A 76 17.51 6.34 10.08
N PRO A 77 17.02 7.20 9.17
CA PRO A 77 17.34 8.61 9.17
C PRO A 77 16.82 9.25 10.48
N ARG A 78 17.72 9.97 11.16
CA ARG A 78 17.35 10.69 12.40
C ARG A 78 16.53 11.92 12.04
N PRO A 79 15.47 12.26 12.80
CA PRO A 79 14.73 13.49 12.56
C PRO A 79 15.68 14.69 12.68
N GLY A 80 15.90 15.37 11.56
CA GLY A 80 16.80 16.52 11.50
C GLY A 80 16.27 17.73 12.28
N PRO A 81 17.12 18.74 12.56
CA PRO A 81 16.70 20.00 13.19
C PRO A 81 15.40 20.62 12.65
N PRO A 82 15.12 20.65 11.33
CA PRO A 82 13.86 21.20 10.81
C PRO A 82 12.60 20.40 11.23
N ALA A 83 12.72 19.08 11.44
CA ALA A 83 11.61 18.27 11.94
C ALA A 83 11.27 18.62 13.39
N VAL A 84 12.29 18.94 14.20
CA VAL A 84 12.11 19.40 15.58
C VAL A 84 11.34 20.73 15.63
N VAL A 85 11.62 21.65 14.70
CA VAL A 85 10.89 22.92 14.59
C VAL A 85 9.40 22.67 14.29
N GLY A 86 9.10 21.83 13.31
CA GLY A 86 7.71 21.46 12.96
C GLY A 86 6.97 20.79 14.12
N GLY A 87 7.62 19.85 14.80
CA GLY A 87 7.07 19.22 16.01
C GLY A 87 6.84 20.21 17.15
N GLY A 88 7.76 21.16 17.34
CA GLY A 88 7.64 22.22 18.34
C GLY A 88 6.45 23.14 18.10
N LEU A 89 6.19 23.52 16.84
CA LEU A 89 5.01 24.30 16.45
C LEU A 89 3.71 23.58 16.80
N ILE A 90 3.63 22.28 16.52
CA ILE A 90 2.45 21.45 16.84
C ILE A 90 2.25 21.34 18.35
N LEU A 91 3.31 21.03 19.10
CA LEU A 91 3.26 20.95 20.56
C LEU A 91 2.82 22.27 21.19
N LEU A 92 3.36 23.39 20.71
CA LEU A 92 2.97 24.73 21.18
C LEU A 92 1.51 25.04 20.86
N GLY A 93 1.06 24.76 19.63
CA GLY A 93 -0.33 24.95 19.23
C GLY A 93 -1.30 24.07 20.03
N LEU A 94 -0.91 22.83 20.33
CA LEU A 94 -1.68 21.92 21.18
C LEU A 94 -1.77 22.43 22.62
N LEU A 95 -0.68 22.97 23.17
CA LEU A 95 -0.65 23.55 24.50
C LEU A 95 -1.58 24.78 24.61
N LEU A 96 -1.61 25.62 23.56
CA LEU A 96 -2.55 26.74 23.45
C LEU A 96 -4.02 26.28 23.44
N CYS A 97 -4.33 25.21 22.71
CA CYS A 97 -5.69 24.66 22.64
C CYS A 97 -6.10 23.96 23.95
N ALA A 98 -5.23 23.14 24.54
CA ALA A 98 -5.57 22.32 25.70
C ALA A 98 -5.58 23.12 27.01
N THR A 99 -4.67 24.08 27.15
CA THR A 99 -4.48 24.84 28.40
C THR A 99 -4.22 26.32 28.12
N PRO A 100 -5.20 27.07 27.59
CA PRO A 100 -5.06 28.50 27.32
C PRO A 100 -4.74 29.32 28.58
N GLY A 101 -5.22 28.87 29.74
CA GLY A 101 -4.99 29.52 31.04
C GLY A 101 -3.54 29.44 31.54
N LEU A 102 -2.76 28.44 31.12
CA LEU A 102 -1.36 28.29 31.55
C LEU A 102 -0.46 29.38 30.96
N LEU A 103 -0.84 29.93 29.81
CA LEU A 103 -0.11 30.97 29.11
C LEU A 103 -0.58 32.38 29.49
N GLY A 104 -1.55 32.50 30.43
CA GLY A 104 -2.11 33.79 30.81
C GLY A 104 -2.87 34.50 29.69
N VAL A 105 -3.17 33.80 28.59
CA VAL A 105 -3.88 34.34 27.44
C VAL A 105 -5.38 34.37 27.77
N GLY A 106 -5.80 35.42 28.46
CA GLY A 106 -7.22 35.70 28.68
C GLY A 106 -7.88 36.10 27.35
N GLY A 107 -8.91 35.36 26.92
CA GLY A 107 -9.74 35.73 25.77
C GLY A 107 -10.08 34.58 24.83
N THR A 108 -10.74 34.90 23.70
CA THR A 108 -11.20 33.95 22.67
C THR A 108 -10.14 33.58 21.62
N TRP A 109 -8.94 34.17 21.72
CA TRP A 109 -7.83 34.02 20.77
C TRP A 109 -6.95 32.75 20.86
N PRO A 110 -6.82 32.04 22.00
CA PRO A 110 -5.89 30.91 22.07
C PRO A 110 -6.31 29.74 21.17
N LEU A 111 -7.61 29.53 21.00
CA LEU A 111 -8.17 28.47 20.17
C LEU A 111 -7.84 28.63 18.68
N PRO A 112 -8.16 29.76 18.02
CA PRO A 112 -7.80 29.95 16.61
C PRO A 112 -6.28 29.99 16.41
N LEU A 113 -5.52 30.59 17.35
CA LEU A 113 -4.06 30.67 17.25
C LEU A 113 -3.40 29.29 17.38
N GLY A 114 -3.89 28.44 18.30
CA GLY A 114 -3.44 27.06 18.45
C GLY A 114 -3.67 26.24 17.19
N LEU A 115 -4.86 26.37 16.57
CA LEU A 115 -5.18 25.69 15.32
C LEU A 115 -4.24 26.12 14.18
N VAL A 116 -3.97 27.43 14.05
CA VAL A 116 -3.06 27.97 13.04
C VAL A 116 -1.63 27.45 13.25
N LEU A 117 -1.16 27.38 14.49
CA LEU A 117 0.17 26.82 14.81
C LEU A 117 0.28 25.34 14.46
N ILE A 118 -0.76 24.55 14.77
CA ILE A 118 -0.80 23.13 14.40
C ILE A 118 -0.78 22.97 12.88
N ALA A 119 -1.60 23.73 12.16
CA ALA A 119 -1.64 23.71 10.70
C ALA A 119 -0.29 24.12 10.10
N ALA A 120 0.33 25.19 10.59
CA ALA A 120 1.64 25.65 10.15
C ALA A 120 2.73 24.59 10.39
N GLY A 121 2.72 23.92 11.55
CA GLY A 121 3.65 22.84 11.86
C GLY A 121 3.46 21.63 10.94
N LEU A 122 2.21 21.23 10.66
CA LEU A 122 1.89 20.17 9.71
C LEU A 122 2.33 20.52 8.28
N THR A 123 2.02 21.73 7.81
CA THR A 123 2.46 22.23 6.49
C THR A 123 3.98 22.25 6.39
N TRP A 124 4.68 22.69 7.43
CA TRP A 124 6.13 22.68 7.48
C TRP A 124 6.71 21.26 7.38
N LEU A 125 6.14 20.29 8.12
CA LEU A 125 6.57 18.89 8.05
C LEU A 125 6.27 18.25 6.70
N MET A 126 5.12 18.57 6.08
CA MET A 126 4.80 18.13 4.72
C MET A 126 5.78 18.68 3.69
N LEU A 127 6.08 19.97 3.74
CA LEU A 127 7.07 20.59 2.86
C LEU A 127 8.45 19.97 3.07
N ARG A 128 8.77 19.60 4.31
CA ARG A 128 10.02 18.93 4.64
C ARG A 128 10.08 17.50 4.12
N LEU A 129 8.99 16.73 4.19
CA LEU A 129 8.93 15.40 3.58
C LEU A 129 9.17 15.47 2.07
N TRP A 130 8.67 16.53 1.43
CA TRP A 130 8.90 16.81 0.02
C TRP A 130 10.30 17.32 -0.32
N THR A 131 11.05 17.80 0.67
CA THR A 131 12.41 18.29 0.47
C THR A 131 13.39 17.29 1.08
N PRO A 132 13.84 16.28 0.31
CA PRO A 132 14.83 15.32 0.81
C PRO A 132 16.09 16.06 1.28
N ASP A 133 16.70 15.54 2.35
CA ASP A 133 18.00 16.05 2.75
C ASP A 133 19.01 15.74 1.64
N ARG A 134 19.86 16.72 1.31
CA ARG A 134 20.93 16.56 0.32
C ARG A 134 22.02 15.54 0.72
N GLY A 135 21.83 14.83 1.83
CA GLY A 135 22.81 13.91 2.42
C GLY A 135 22.32 12.48 2.59
N ASP A 136 21.09 12.15 2.17
CA ASP A 136 20.74 10.75 1.95
C ASP A 136 21.43 10.34 0.65
N ASP A 137 22.62 9.72 0.79
CA ASP A 137 23.29 9.11 -0.35
C ASP A 137 22.34 8.07 -0.95
N PRO A 138 22.05 8.13 -2.27
CA PRO A 138 21.24 7.12 -2.91
C PRO A 138 21.89 5.75 -2.71
N ASP A 139 21.07 4.75 -2.39
CA ASP A 139 21.56 3.37 -2.25
C ASP A 139 22.31 3.00 -3.54
N PRO A 140 23.62 2.69 -3.47
CA PRO A 140 24.40 2.35 -4.66
C PRO A 140 23.90 1.09 -5.38
N PHE A 141 23.04 0.29 -4.73
CA PHE A 141 22.42 -0.91 -5.28
C PHE A 141 20.96 -0.69 -5.75
N ASP A 142 20.37 0.49 -5.54
CA ASP A 142 19.08 0.84 -6.13
C ASP A 142 19.30 1.28 -7.58
N ASP A 143 19.33 0.29 -8.48
CA ASP A 143 19.42 0.51 -9.91
C ASP A 143 18.06 0.85 -10.54
N GLY A 144 17.06 1.27 -9.75
CA GLY A 144 15.81 1.87 -10.21
C GLY A 144 15.30 1.25 -11.50
N SER A 145 15.02 -0.06 -11.47
CA SER A 145 14.64 -0.93 -12.59
C SER A 145 14.31 -0.18 -13.89
N ARG A 146 15.32 -0.05 -14.76
CA ARG A 146 15.19 0.60 -16.07
C ARG A 146 14.48 -0.36 -17.04
N LEU A 147 13.27 0.01 -17.45
CA LEU A 147 12.54 -0.55 -18.60
C LEU A 147 13.06 0.02 -19.91
#